data_AF-A0ABD2EX53-F1
#
_entry.id   AF-A0ABD2EX53-F1
#
_cell.length_a   1.000
_cell.length_b   1.000
_cell.length_c   1.000
_cell.angle_alpha   90.00
_cell.angle_beta   90.00
_cell.angle_gamma   90.00
#
_symmetry.space_group_name_H-M   'P 1'
#
loop_
_entity.id
_entity.type
_entity.pdbx_description
1 polymer ?
#
loop_
_entity_poly.entity_id
_entity_poly.type
_entity_poly.pdbx_seq_one_letter_code
_entity_poly.pdbx_strand_id
1 'polypeptide(L)'
;MNMLEVFVSSLEEFQPDLVVLSGLHMMEGQSKELQRKRLLEVVTAISDIPTGIPVHLELASMTNRELMSSIVHQQVFPAVTSLGLNEQELLFLTQSASGPHSSVSSWNGVPDVGMVSDILFWILKEHGRSKGRASDLTRIHFHTLVYHILATVDGYWANQLAAVAAGARVAGTQACATETIDASRVSLRAPQMFMTSYSEAGSRIVLNPNEPVVEWHREGISFHFTPVLVCKDPIRTVGLGDAISAEGLFYSEVHPHY
;
A
#
# COMPACT_ATOMS: atom_id res chain seq x y z
N MET A 1 -27.03 -7.00 14.30
CA MET A 1 -25.97 -6.04 13.97
C MET A 1 -25.03 -6.71 12.99
N ASN A 2 -24.62 -6.00 11.95
CA ASN A 2 -23.58 -6.48 11.06
C ASN A 2 -22.18 -6.25 11.72
N MET A 3 -21.13 -6.93 11.25
CA MET A 3 -19.78 -6.82 11.87
C MET A 3 -19.21 -5.38 11.80
N LEU A 4 -19.58 -4.60 10.79
CA LEU A 4 -19.15 -3.21 10.65
C LEU A 4 -19.84 -2.31 11.71
N GLU A 5 -21.13 -2.52 11.99
CA GLU A 5 -21.84 -1.82 13.06
C GLU A 5 -21.22 -2.11 14.43
N VAL A 6 -20.88 -3.39 14.69
CA VAL A 6 -20.19 -3.77 15.94
C VAL A 6 -18.84 -3.09 16.03
N PHE A 7 -18.05 -3.12 14.95
CA PHE A 7 -16.77 -2.44 14.87
C PHE A 7 -16.91 -0.93 15.17
N VAL A 8 -17.80 -0.22 14.47
CA VAL A 8 -18.04 1.22 14.68
C VAL A 8 -18.47 1.52 16.11
N SER A 9 -19.42 0.75 16.65
CA SER A 9 -19.89 0.95 18.03
C SER A 9 -18.79 0.74 19.08
N SER A 10 -17.78 -0.09 18.76
CA SER A 10 -16.64 -0.32 19.66
C SER A 10 -15.60 0.79 19.63
N LEU A 11 -15.58 1.65 18.61
CA LEU A 11 -14.55 2.68 18.45
C LEU A 11 -14.61 3.75 19.55
N GLU A 12 -15.81 4.08 20.03
CA GLU A 12 -15.99 5.05 21.11
C GLU A 12 -15.33 4.59 22.42
N GLU A 13 -15.42 3.28 22.74
CA GLU A 13 -14.83 2.69 23.94
C GLU A 13 -13.35 2.33 23.72
N PHE A 14 -12.99 1.82 22.54
CA PHE A 14 -11.64 1.33 22.25
C PHE A 14 -10.62 2.46 22.04
N GLN A 15 -11.05 3.61 21.48
CA GLN A 15 -10.22 4.79 21.22
C GLN A 15 -8.89 4.47 20.52
N PRO A 16 -8.93 3.96 19.27
CA PRO A 16 -7.72 3.53 18.57
C PRO A 16 -6.82 4.71 18.17
N ASP A 17 -5.50 4.50 18.23
CA ASP A 17 -4.52 5.39 17.61
C ASP A 17 -4.35 5.15 16.10
N LEU A 18 -4.82 4.00 15.59
CA LEU A 18 -4.78 3.60 14.18
C LEU A 18 -5.95 2.64 13.89
N VAL A 19 -6.63 2.87 12.78
CA VAL A 19 -7.66 1.96 12.25
C VAL A 19 -7.16 1.27 10.99
N VAL A 20 -7.35 -0.04 10.90
CA VAL A 20 -6.99 -0.84 9.71
C VAL A 20 -8.25 -1.52 9.19
N LEU A 21 -8.52 -1.34 7.90
CA LEU A 21 -9.67 -1.91 7.19
C LEU A 21 -9.19 -2.78 6.02
N SER A 22 -9.88 -3.89 5.79
CA SER A 22 -9.71 -4.73 4.62
C SER A 22 -11.03 -5.47 4.31
N GLY A 23 -11.00 -6.36 3.33
CA GLY A 23 -12.14 -7.22 2.97
C GLY A 23 -13.15 -6.60 2.00
N LEU A 24 -12.94 -5.37 1.51
CA LEU A 24 -13.81 -4.77 0.49
C LEU A 24 -13.90 -5.62 -0.78
N HIS A 25 -12.78 -6.28 -1.14
CA HIS A 25 -12.71 -7.21 -2.26
C HIS A 25 -13.62 -8.42 -2.11
N MET A 26 -13.96 -8.83 -0.89
CA MET A 26 -14.88 -9.95 -0.64
C MET A 26 -16.34 -9.63 -1.02
N MET A 27 -16.65 -8.37 -1.34
CA MET A 27 -17.94 -7.98 -1.89
C MET A 27 -18.05 -8.26 -3.40
N GLU A 28 -16.96 -8.69 -4.04
CA GLU A 28 -17.00 -9.12 -5.43
C GLU A 28 -17.97 -10.29 -5.63
N GLY A 29 -18.74 -10.25 -6.72
CA GLY A 29 -19.84 -11.19 -6.97
C GLY A 29 -21.15 -10.90 -6.24
N GLN A 30 -21.19 -9.92 -5.32
CA GLN A 30 -22.43 -9.43 -4.72
C GLN A 30 -23.16 -8.42 -5.63
N SER A 31 -24.41 -8.08 -5.30
CA SER A 31 -25.15 -7.06 -6.04
C SER A 31 -24.51 -5.68 -5.92
N LYS A 32 -24.62 -4.87 -6.99
CA LYS A 32 -24.07 -3.51 -7.04
C LYS A 32 -24.67 -2.62 -5.96
N GLU A 33 -25.95 -2.84 -5.63
CA GLU A 33 -26.70 -2.16 -4.60
C GLU A 33 -26.14 -2.48 -3.21
N LEU A 34 -25.77 -3.74 -2.95
CA LEU A 34 -25.13 -4.14 -1.70
C LEU A 34 -23.73 -3.52 -1.59
N GLN A 35 -22.93 -3.61 -2.66
CA GLN A 35 -21.60 -3.00 -2.72
C GLN A 35 -21.67 -1.50 -2.44
N ARG A 36 -22.53 -0.76 -3.15
CA ARG A 36 -22.72 0.68 -2.95
C ARG A 36 -23.16 1.02 -1.53
N LYS A 37 -24.07 0.22 -0.96
CA LYS A 37 -24.53 0.40 0.43
C LYS A 37 -23.39 0.21 1.41
N ARG A 38 -22.60 -0.85 1.26
CA ARG A 38 -21.49 -1.18 2.15
C ARG A 38 -20.34 -0.18 2.06
N LEU A 39 -19.98 0.25 0.85
CA LEU A 39 -18.98 1.32 0.67
C LEU A 39 -19.43 2.62 1.37
N LEU A 40 -20.73 2.96 1.29
CA LEU A 40 -21.25 4.15 1.93
C LEU A 40 -21.19 4.02 3.46
N GLU A 41 -21.58 2.87 4.00
CA GLU A 41 -21.46 2.58 5.44
C GLU A 41 -20.00 2.67 5.92
N VAL A 42 -19.03 2.19 5.13
CA VAL A 42 -17.60 2.31 5.45
C VAL A 42 -17.15 3.77 5.49
N VAL A 43 -17.56 4.58 4.51
CA VAL A 43 -17.18 6.01 4.52
C VAL A 43 -17.82 6.75 5.69
N THR A 44 -19.09 6.49 5.98
CA THR A 44 -19.77 7.09 7.14
C THR A 44 -19.08 6.68 8.44
N ALA A 45 -18.76 5.39 8.57
CA ALA A 45 -18.00 4.88 9.72
C ALA A 45 -16.65 5.59 9.89
N ILE A 46 -15.92 5.81 8.80
CA ILE A 46 -14.63 6.53 8.84
C ILE A 46 -14.84 7.99 9.21
N SER A 47 -15.89 8.65 8.72
CA SER A 47 -16.16 10.05 9.06
C SER A 47 -16.54 10.28 10.52
N ASP A 48 -17.02 9.23 11.21
CA ASP A 48 -17.34 9.28 12.64
C ASP A 48 -16.09 9.06 13.52
N ILE A 49 -14.96 8.64 12.94
CA ILE A 49 -13.68 8.50 13.66
C ILE A 49 -13.13 9.90 13.98
N PRO A 50 -12.63 10.14 15.21
CA PRO A 50 -11.98 11.40 15.55
C PRO A 50 -10.90 11.82 14.54
N THR A 51 -10.92 13.10 14.16
CA THR A 51 -9.94 13.69 13.23
C THR A 51 -8.52 13.47 13.73
N GLY A 52 -7.64 13.03 12.84
CA GLY A 52 -6.23 12.78 13.15
C GLY A 52 -5.88 11.31 13.42
N ILE A 53 -6.87 10.44 13.62
CA ILE A 53 -6.63 8.99 13.67
C ILE A 53 -6.43 8.48 12.24
N PRO A 54 -5.25 7.92 11.89
CA PRO A 54 -5.02 7.34 10.58
C PRO A 54 -5.90 6.12 10.32
N VAL A 55 -6.36 6.00 9.08
CA VAL A 55 -7.10 4.85 8.57
C VAL A 55 -6.32 4.23 7.42
N HIS A 56 -5.92 2.97 7.57
CA HIS A 56 -5.27 2.20 6.52
C HIS A 56 -6.27 1.26 5.84
N LEU A 57 -6.27 1.23 4.51
CA LEU A 57 -6.98 0.24 3.70
C LEU A 57 -6.00 -0.75 3.07
N GLU A 58 -6.11 -2.03 3.41
CA GLU A 58 -5.41 -3.10 2.68
C GLU A 58 -6.31 -3.61 1.53
N LEU A 59 -5.89 -3.36 0.30
CA LEU A 59 -6.51 -3.94 -0.90
C LEU A 59 -5.87 -5.29 -1.20
N ALA A 60 -6.71 -6.23 -1.63
CA ALA A 60 -6.28 -7.56 -2.03
C ALA A 60 -7.25 -8.13 -3.07
N SER A 61 -6.78 -9.04 -3.92
CA SER A 61 -7.58 -9.92 -4.78
C SER A 61 -8.78 -9.25 -5.47
N MET A 62 -8.52 -8.15 -6.19
CA MET A 62 -9.56 -7.40 -6.90
C MET A 62 -9.63 -7.80 -8.38
N THR A 63 -10.80 -8.24 -8.87
CA THR A 63 -10.99 -8.51 -10.31
C THR A 63 -12.15 -7.76 -10.97
N ASN A 64 -12.97 -7.05 -10.20
CA ASN A 64 -14.11 -6.28 -10.70
C ASN A 64 -13.77 -4.79 -10.90
N ARG A 65 -13.82 -4.32 -12.15
CA ARG A 65 -13.42 -2.94 -12.53
C ARG A 65 -14.38 -1.90 -11.98
N GLU A 66 -15.68 -2.18 -11.96
CA GLU A 66 -16.69 -1.26 -11.43
C GLU A 66 -16.53 -1.07 -9.91
N LEU A 67 -16.23 -2.15 -9.18
CA LEU A 67 -15.97 -2.10 -7.75
C LEU A 67 -14.67 -1.35 -7.45
N MET A 68 -13.59 -1.65 -8.17
CA MET A 68 -12.32 -0.91 -8.05
C MET A 68 -12.53 0.58 -8.33
N SER A 69 -13.23 0.92 -9.42
CA SER A 69 -13.57 2.30 -9.76
C SER A 69 -14.40 2.98 -8.66
N SER A 70 -15.34 2.26 -8.04
CA SER A 70 -16.14 2.78 -6.92
C SER A 70 -15.30 3.05 -5.67
N ILE A 71 -14.35 2.16 -5.35
CA ILE A 71 -13.41 2.32 -4.24
C ILE A 71 -12.50 3.54 -4.46
N VAL A 72 -11.95 3.68 -5.67
CA VAL A 72 -11.01 4.76 -6.05
C VAL A 72 -11.69 6.11 -6.19
N HIS A 73 -12.74 6.21 -7.00
CA HIS A 73 -13.32 7.49 -7.40
C HIS A 73 -14.45 7.97 -6.51
N GLN A 74 -15.23 7.06 -5.93
CA GLN A 74 -16.52 7.45 -5.40
C GLN A 74 -16.57 7.56 -3.88
N GLN A 75 -15.76 6.83 -3.10
CA GLN A 75 -16.05 6.70 -1.66
C GLN A 75 -14.82 6.55 -0.75
N VAL A 76 -13.91 5.60 -1.00
CA VAL A 76 -13.00 5.14 0.07
C VAL A 76 -11.64 5.83 0.07
N PHE A 77 -11.00 6.01 -1.09
CA PHE A 77 -9.66 6.59 -1.16
C PHE A 77 -9.55 7.98 -0.48
N PRO A 78 -10.50 8.91 -0.67
CA PRO A 78 -10.45 10.20 0.00
C PRO A 78 -10.58 10.12 1.53
N ALA A 79 -11.19 9.06 2.06
CA ALA A 79 -11.47 8.90 3.48
C ALA A 79 -10.33 8.20 4.25
N VAL A 80 -9.38 7.55 3.57
CA VAL A 80 -8.30 6.78 4.20
C VAL A 80 -6.98 7.55 4.13
N THR A 81 -6.14 7.43 5.15
CA THR A 81 -4.82 8.08 5.17
C THR A 81 -3.75 7.23 4.50
N SER A 82 -3.94 5.90 4.48
CA SER A 82 -2.97 4.97 3.94
C SER A 82 -3.61 3.83 3.14
N LEU A 83 -2.88 3.35 2.13
CA LEU A 83 -3.21 2.23 1.28
C LEU A 83 -2.12 1.16 1.33
N GLY A 84 -2.48 -0.12 1.34
CA GLY A 84 -1.58 -1.26 1.16
C GLY A 84 -2.06 -2.13 0.01
N LEU A 85 -1.15 -2.55 -0.87
CA LEU A 85 -1.46 -3.37 -2.04
C LEU A 85 -0.20 -3.97 -2.70
N ASN A 86 -0.39 -5.00 -3.51
CA ASN A 86 0.66 -5.63 -4.31
C ASN A 86 0.63 -5.23 -5.80
N GLU A 87 1.46 -5.87 -6.61
CA GLU A 87 1.56 -5.61 -8.05
C GLU A 87 0.29 -5.90 -8.86
N GLN A 88 -0.52 -6.90 -8.47
CA GLN A 88 -1.76 -7.25 -9.15
C GLN A 88 -2.81 -6.15 -8.94
N GLU A 89 -3.03 -5.76 -7.68
CA GLU A 89 -3.95 -4.67 -7.33
C GLU A 89 -3.49 -3.33 -7.94
N LEU A 90 -2.18 -3.02 -7.93
CA LEU A 90 -1.65 -1.79 -8.52
C LEU A 90 -1.92 -1.71 -10.03
N LEU A 91 -1.62 -2.79 -10.76
CA LEU A 91 -1.84 -2.84 -12.20
C LEU A 91 -3.34 -2.78 -12.53
N PHE A 92 -4.16 -3.50 -11.77
CA PHE A 92 -5.60 -3.49 -11.98
C PHE A 92 -6.22 -2.11 -11.73
N LEU A 93 -5.71 -1.38 -10.73
CA LEU A 93 -6.12 -0.01 -10.42
C LEU A 93 -5.83 0.92 -11.60
N THR A 94 -4.59 0.94 -12.10
CA THR A 94 -4.25 1.82 -13.25
C THR A 94 -5.05 1.45 -14.50
N GLN A 95 -5.25 0.16 -14.77
CA GLN A 95 -6.10 -0.28 -15.88
C GLN A 95 -7.56 0.17 -15.73
N SER A 96 -8.09 0.24 -14.50
CA SER A 96 -9.49 0.57 -14.23
C SER A 96 -9.77 2.07 -14.27
N ALA A 97 -8.78 2.89 -13.91
CA ALA A 97 -8.88 4.34 -13.82
C ALA A 97 -8.08 5.08 -14.90
N SER A 98 -7.63 4.35 -15.95
CA SER A 98 -6.85 4.89 -17.08
C SER A 98 -5.58 5.64 -16.65
N GLY A 99 -4.88 5.12 -15.65
CA GLY A 99 -3.62 5.67 -15.16
C GLY A 99 -2.40 5.33 -16.04
N PRO A 100 -1.18 5.65 -15.56
CA PRO A 100 0.07 5.29 -16.21
C PRO A 100 0.19 3.78 -16.44
N HIS A 101 0.71 3.38 -17.61
CA HIS A 101 0.92 1.97 -17.95
C HIS A 101 -0.36 1.11 -18.00
N SER A 102 -1.55 1.73 -18.10
CA SER A 102 -2.85 1.04 -18.18
C SER A 102 -3.03 0.14 -19.41
N SER A 103 -2.20 0.29 -20.45
CA SER A 103 -2.17 -0.60 -21.62
C SER A 103 -1.43 -1.92 -21.37
N VAL A 104 -0.66 -2.03 -20.28
CA VAL A 104 0.05 -3.24 -19.91
C VAL A 104 -0.95 -4.27 -19.39
N SER A 105 -1.05 -5.42 -20.06
CA SER A 105 -2.02 -6.46 -19.71
C SER A 105 -1.65 -7.21 -18.43
N SER A 106 -0.36 -7.45 -18.21
CA SER A 106 0.20 -8.16 -17.06
C SER A 106 1.68 -7.81 -16.88
N TRP A 107 2.21 -7.99 -15.67
CA TRP A 107 3.65 -7.88 -15.43
C TRP A 107 4.39 -9.06 -16.07
N ASN A 108 5.42 -8.77 -16.87
CA ASN A 108 6.29 -9.79 -17.45
C ASN A 108 7.49 -10.06 -16.53
N GLY A 109 7.27 -10.86 -15.48
CA GLY A 109 8.27 -11.13 -14.44
C GLY A 109 8.19 -10.10 -13.31
N VAL A 110 9.35 -9.64 -12.82
CA VAL A 110 9.42 -8.64 -11.74
C VAL A 110 8.84 -7.31 -12.26
N PRO A 111 7.88 -6.68 -11.56
CA PRO A 111 7.36 -5.37 -11.93
C PRO A 111 8.48 -4.34 -11.99
N ASP A 112 8.58 -3.59 -13.10
CA ASP A 112 9.58 -2.54 -13.25
C ASP A 112 9.37 -1.45 -12.18
N VAL A 113 10.45 -1.10 -11.47
CA VAL A 113 10.40 -0.15 -10.35
C VAL A 113 9.93 1.22 -10.82
N GLY A 114 10.36 1.68 -11.99
CA GLY A 114 9.96 2.97 -12.55
C GLY A 114 8.49 3.00 -12.92
N MET A 115 7.97 1.92 -13.53
CA MET A 115 6.55 1.80 -13.84
C MET A 115 5.67 1.77 -12.59
N VAL A 116 6.06 0.99 -11.58
CA VAL A 116 5.37 0.96 -10.27
C VAL A 116 5.37 2.35 -9.64
N SER A 117 6.52 3.02 -9.63
CA SER A 117 6.68 4.36 -9.05
C SER A 117 5.84 5.41 -9.77
N ASP A 118 5.71 5.32 -11.10
CA ASP A 118 4.81 6.19 -11.87
C ASP A 118 3.35 6.04 -11.47
N ILE A 119 2.88 4.80 -11.25
CA ILE A 119 1.49 4.54 -10.83
C ILE A 119 1.29 5.04 -9.40
N LEU A 120 2.19 4.74 -8.47
CA LEU A 120 2.12 5.22 -7.08
C LEU A 120 2.11 6.75 -7.00
N PHE A 121 2.97 7.40 -7.78
CA PHE A 121 3.00 8.85 -7.92
C PHE A 121 1.65 9.38 -8.41
N TRP A 122 1.14 8.81 -9.50
CA TRP A 122 -0.15 9.21 -10.08
C TRP A 122 -1.31 9.02 -9.09
N ILE A 123 -1.36 7.93 -8.34
CA ILE A 123 -2.40 7.73 -7.30
C ILE A 123 -2.36 8.86 -6.27
N LEU A 124 -1.17 9.19 -5.73
CA LEU A 124 -1.05 10.26 -4.73
C LEU A 124 -1.32 11.65 -5.32
N LYS A 125 -1.02 11.88 -6.60
CA LYS A 125 -1.31 13.16 -7.28
C LYS A 125 -2.80 13.33 -7.62
N GLU A 126 -3.45 12.29 -8.13
CA GLU A 126 -4.85 12.34 -8.59
C GLU A 126 -5.87 12.06 -7.48
N HIS A 127 -5.50 11.24 -6.49
CA HIS A 127 -6.41 10.79 -5.44
C HIS A 127 -5.90 11.12 -4.03
N GLY A 128 -4.62 11.42 -3.85
CA GLY A 128 -4.05 11.82 -2.57
C GLY A 128 -4.35 13.26 -2.15
N ARG A 129 -3.93 13.59 -0.94
CA ARG A 129 -4.08 14.92 -0.34
C ARG A 129 -3.36 15.98 -1.16
N SER A 130 -4.07 17.05 -1.52
CA SER A 130 -3.50 18.19 -2.25
C SER A 130 -4.24 19.49 -1.93
N LYS A 131 -3.63 20.64 -2.24
CA LYS A 131 -4.28 21.95 -2.07
C LYS A 131 -5.51 22.02 -2.98
N GLY A 132 -6.70 21.85 -2.41
CA GLY A 132 -7.99 21.91 -3.12
C GLY A 132 -8.72 20.58 -3.26
N ARG A 133 -8.13 19.45 -2.83
CA ARG A 133 -8.82 18.15 -2.77
C ARG A 133 -9.07 17.76 -1.32
N ALA A 134 -10.32 17.44 -1.00
CA ALA A 134 -10.68 16.82 0.28
C ALA A 134 -10.35 15.32 0.21
N SER A 135 -9.08 14.98 0.40
CA SER A 135 -8.58 13.60 0.49
C SER A 135 -7.53 13.54 1.58
N ASP A 136 -7.58 12.49 2.40
CA ASP A 136 -6.62 12.25 3.48
C ASP A 136 -5.49 11.30 3.08
N LEU A 137 -5.57 10.70 1.88
CA LEU A 137 -4.61 9.71 1.41
C LEU A 137 -3.23 10.34 1.21
N THR A 138 -2.27 9.90 2.01
CA THR A 138 -0.91 10.43 2.05
C THR A 138 0.17 9.34 2.08
N ARG A 139 -0.20 8.06 2.13
CA ARG A 139 0.75 6.93 2.20
C ARG A 139 0.28 5.73 1.40
N ILE A 140 1.17 5.14 0.60
CA ILE A 140 0.95 3.85 -0.07
C ILE A 140 2.11 2.92 0.27
N HIS A 141 1.82 1.77 0.86
CA HIS A 141 2.78 0.69 1.07
C HIS A 141 2.58 -0.35 -0.04
N PHE A 142 3.42 -0.26 -1.06
CA PHE A 142 3.49 -1.23 -2.15
C PHE A 142 4.41 -2.38 -1.76
N HIS A 143 3.93 -3.61 -1.88
CA HIS A 143 4.70 -4.81 -1.60
C HIS A 143 4.59 -5.82 -2.74
N THR A 144 5.72 -6.17 -3.36
CA THR A 144 5.80 -7.30 -4.29
C THR A 144 6.83 -8.31 -3.79
N LEU A 145 6.92 -9.46 -4.43
CA LEU A 145 7.75 -10.59 -3.99
C LEU A 145 9.21 -10.21 -3.71
N VAL A 146 9.81 -9.35 -4.53
CA VAL A 146 11.27 -9.12 -4.53
C VAL A 146 11.70 -7.73 -4.06
N TYR A 147 10.77 -6.78 -3.91
CA TYR A 147 11.03 -5.45 -3.35
C TYR A 147 9.74 -4.82 -2.82
N HIS A 148 9.88 -3.89 -1.88
CA HIS A 148 8.78 -3.04 -1.42
C HIS A 148 9.08 -1.57 -1.70
N ILE A 149 8.03 -0.76 -1.82
CA ILE A 149 8.12 0.69 -1.93
C ILE A 149 7.12 1.32 -0.95
N LEU A 150 7.58 2.24 -0.14
CA LEU A 150 6.73 3.08 0.70
C LEU A 150 6.73 4.50 0.14
N ALA A 151 5.63 4.88 -0.50
CA ALA A 151 5.43 6.20 -1.10
C ALA A 151 4.60 7.07 -0.17
N THR A 152 5.06 8.29 0.13
CA THR A 152 4.39 9.21 1.05
C THR A 152 4.36 10.63 0.52
N VAL A 153 3.25 11.33 0.72
CA VAL A 153 3.19 12.78 0.59
C VAL A 153 4.04 13.40 1.70
N ASP A 154 4.90 14.34 1.34
CA ASP A 154 5.90 14.91 2.25
C ASP A 154 5.25 15.64 3.43
N GLY A 155 5.85 15.47 4.61
CA GLY A 155 5.45 16.15 5.84
C GLY A 155 4.43 15.41 6.70
N TYR A 156 3.82 14.31 6.23
CA TYR A 156 2.76 13.59 6.94
C TYR A 156 3.22 12.36 7.74
N TRP A 157 4.37 11.78 7.37
CA TRP A 157 4.84 10.51 7.94
C TRP A 157 6.34 10.56 8.24
N ALA A 158 6.74 9.93 9.36
CA ALA A 158 8.12 9.76 9.78
C ALA A 158 8.50 8.28 9.92
N ASN A 159 9.82 8.05 10.00
CA ASN A 159 10.45 6.72 10.15
C ASN A 159 10.23 5.75 8.98
N GLN A 160 9.95 6.28 7.79
CA GLN A 160 9.56 5.50 6.62
C GLN A 160 10.69 4.59 6.07
N LEU A 161 11.95 4.97 6.27
CA LEU A 161 13.11 4.12 5.95
C LEU A 161 13.09 2.81 6.76
N ALA A 162 12.88 2.90 8.08
CA ALA A 162 12.79 1.73 8.95
C ALA A 162 11.50 0.95 8.69
N ALA A 163 10.39 1.65 8.44
CA ALA A 163 9.11 1.02 8.16
C ALA A 163 9.13 0.12 6.92
N VAL A 164 9.66 0.60 5.79
CA VAL A 164 9.74 -0.22 4.57
C VAL A 164 10.72 -1.39 4.76
N ALA A 165 11.83 -1.17 5.48
CA ALA A 165 12.80 -2.21 5.81
C ALA A 165 12.21 -3.29 6.72
N ALA A 166 11.41 -2.90 7.72
CA ALA A 166 10.74 -3.83 8.62
C ALA A 166 9.72 -4.68 7.85
N GLY A 167 8.92 -4.06 6.98
CA GLY A 167 8.02 -4.77 6.05
C GLY A 167 8.78 -5.80 5.18
N ALA A 168 9.91 -5.42 4.59
CA ALA A 168 10.73 -6.34 3.79
C ALA A 168 11.37 -7.47 4.62
N ARG A 169 11.73 -7.19 5.89
CA ARG A 169 12.30 -8.18 6.81
C ARG A 169 11.26 -9.20 7.27
N VAL A 170 10.04 -8.77 7.58
CA VAL A 170 8.96 -9.68 8.00
C VAL A 170 8.56 -10.62 6.84
N ALA A 171 8.62 -10.14 5.59
CA ALA A 171 8.40 -10.97 4.41
C ALA A 171 9.35 -12.19 4.37
N GLY A 172 10.63 -11.99 4.65
CA GLY A 172 11.63 -13.06 4.66
C GLY A 172 11.47 -14.02 5.85
N THR A 173 11.36 -13.46 7.07
CA THR A 173 11.29 -14.22 8.32
C THR A 173 10.00 -15.04 8.44
N GLN A 174 8.84 -14.45 8.15
CA GLN A 174 7.56 -15.15 8.20
C GLN A 174 7.48 -16.24 7.12
N ALA A 175 7.93 -15.96 5.89
CA ALA A 175 7.95 -16.97 4.83
C ALA A 175 8.81 -18.19 5.19
N CYS A 176 9.98 -17.96 5.81
CA CYS A 176 10.88 -19.02 6.26
C CYS A 176 10.51 -19.64 7.62
N ALA A 177 9.49 -19.08 8.31
CA ALA A 177 9.11 -19.38 9.70
C ALA A 177 10.30 -19.36 10.67
N THR A 178 11.09 -18.27 10.63
CA THR A 178 12.23 -18.03 11.53
C THR A 178 12.04 -16.71 12.28
N GLU A 179 12.59 -16.58 13.49
CA GLU A 179 12.51 -15.33 14.27
C GLU A 179 13.35 -14.20 13.65
N THR A 180 14.53 -14.55 13.13
CA THR A 180 15.44 -13.64 12.42
C THR A 180 15.74 -14.16 11.03
N ILE A 181 16.33 -13.33 10.18
CA ILE A 181 16.73 -13.73 8.83
C ILE A 181 17.80 -14.83 8.90
N ASP A 182 17.50 -15.98 8.31
CA ASP A 182 18.49 -17.02 8.01
C ASP A 182 19.09 -16.73 6.62
N ALA A 183 20.29 -16.16 6.61
CA ALA A 183 21.01 -15.79 5.39
C ALA A 183 21.23 -16.97 4.43
N SER A 184 21.26 -18.21 4.95
CA SER A 184 21.43 -19.41 4.13
C SER A 184 20.16 -19.81 3.38
N ARG A 185 18.98 -19.34 3.82
CA ARG A 185 17.67 -19.70 3.28
C ARG A 185 17.01 -18.61 2.45
N VAL A 186 17.61 -17.44 2.36
CA VAL A 186 17.08 -16.32 1.57
C VAL A 186 17.88 -16.07 0.28
N SER A 187 17.31 -15.28 -0.61
CA SER A 187 17.91 -14.88 -1.88
C SER A 187 17.49 -13.46 -2.24
N LEU A 188 18.47 -12.63 -2.61
CA LEU A 188 18.21 -11.30 -3.17
C LEU A 188 17.81 -11.44 -4.64
N ARG A 189 16.60 -11.01 -4.99
CA ARG A 189 16.01 -11.20 -6.34
C ARG A 189 15.54 -9.91 -7.01
N ALA A 190 15.71 -8.77 -6.35
CA ALA A 190 15.46 -7.46 -6.93
C ALA A 190 16.44 -7.17 -8.09
N PRO A 191 16.08 -6.32 -9.05
CA PRO A 191 17.00 -5.90 -10.11
C PRO A 191 18.20 -5.16 -9.51
N GLN A 192 19.42 -5.52 -9.93
CA GLN A 192 20.66 -4.87 -9.46
C GLN A 192 20.72 -3.37 -9.79
N MET A 193 20.03 -2.97 -10.86
CA MET A 193 19.88 -1.59 -11.29
C MET A 193 18.47 -1.32 -11.78
N PHE A 194 17.95 -0.12 -11.52
CA PHE A 194 16.61 0.29 -11.97
C PHE A 194 16.52 1.81 -12.15
N MET A 195 15.47 2.26 -12.83
CA MET A 195 15.12 3.67 -12.98
C MET A 195 14.00 4.03 -11.99
N THR A 196 14.02 5.23 -11.40
CA THR A 196 12.97 5.67 -10.45
C THR A 196 11.67 6.11 -11.11
N SER A 197 11.65 6.24 -12.45
CA SER A 197 10.46 6.49 -13.26
C SER A 197 10.72 5.91 -14.66
N TYR A 198 9.67 5.38 -15.29
CA TYR A 198 9.72 4.92 -16.68
C TYR A 198 9.30 6.02 -17.65
N SER A 199 8.30 6.81 -17.26
CA SER A 199 7.68 7.85 -18.10
C SER A 199 8.47 9.16 -18.13
N GLU A 200 9.22 9.46 -17.08
CA GLU A 200 10.03 10.67 -16.95
C GLU A 200 11.53 10.35 -16.88
N ALA A 201 12.36 11.37 -16.92
CA ALA A 201 13.80 11.26 -16.68
C ALA A 201 14.09 10.91 -15.21
N GLY A 202 13.82 9.66 -14.83
CA GLY A 202 14.12 9.12 -13.51
C GLY A 202 15.63 9.01 -13.26
N SER A 203 16.01 8.88 -11.99
CA SER A 203 17.38 8.58 -11.61
C SER A 203 17.67 7.10 -11.80
N ARG A 204 18.89 6.78 -12.23
CA ARG A 204 19.37 5.41 -12.31
C ARG A 204 20.00 5.00 -10.98
N ILE A 205 19.42 3.99 -10.33
CA ILE A 205 19.88 3.45 -9.05
C ILE A 205 20.60 2.13 -9.28
N VAL A 206 21.67 1.89 -8.52
CA VAL A 206 22.38 0.60 -8.42
C VAL A 206 22.29 0.14 -6.96
N LEU A 207 21.85 -1.09 -6.73
CA LEU A 207 21.68 -1.63 -5.39
C LEU A 207 23.02 -1.79 -4.67
N ASN A 208 23.13 -1.18 -3.49
CA ASN A 208 24.22 -1.38 -2.54
C ASN A 208 23.70 -2.22 -1.35
N PRO A 209 24.12 -3.49 -1.18
CA PRO A 209 23.67 -4.32 -0.06
C PRO A 209 23.97 -3.75 1.33
N ASN A 210 24.97 -2.87 1.46
CA ASN A 210 25.31 -2.21 2.72
C ASN A 210 24.43 -0.98 3.00
N GLU A 211 23.71 -0.48 1.99
CA GLU A 211 22.76 0.64 2.07
C GLU A 211 21.46 0.23 1.32
N PRO A 212 20.71 -0.74 1.84
CA PRO A 212 19.67 -1.43 1.07
C PRO A 212 18.35 -0.65 0.96
N VAL A 213 18.19 0.43 1.72
CA VAL A 213 17.01 1.30 1.64
C VAL A 213 17.39 2.53 0.85
N VAL A 214 16.73 2.72 -0.30
CA VAL A 214 16.98 3.82 -1.22
C VAL A 214 15.83 4.81 -1.13
N GLU A 215 16.16 6.09 -1.03
CA GLU A 215 15.21 7.20 -1.02
C GLU A 215 15.32 8.04 -2.28
N TRP A 216 14.19 8.48 -2.82
CA TRP A 216 14.14 9.57 -3.80
C TRP A 216 12.85 10.36 -3.66
N HIS A 217 12.85 11.58 -4.21
CA HIS A 217 11.73 12.50 -4.14
C HIS A 217 11.23 12.88 -5.54
N ARG A 218 9.92 13.10 -5.66
CA ARG A 218 9.27 13.61 -6.88
C ARG A 218 8.10 14.50 -6.48
N GLU A 219 8.24 15.80 -6.69
CA GLU A 219 7.17 16.81 -6.51
C GLU A 219 6.41 16.76 -5.18
N GLY A 220 7.12 16.71 -4.05
CA GLY A 220 6.49 16.67 -2.72
C GLY A 220 5.98 15.28 -2.32
N ILE A 221 6.42 14.23 -3.03
CA ILE A 221 6.23 12.83 -2.67
C ILE A 221 7.60 12.16 -2.53
N SER A 222 7.81 11.50 -1.40
CA SER A 222 9.00 10.72 -1.09
C SER A 222 8.74 9.23 -1.29
N PHE A 223 9.72 8.53 -1.85
CA PHE A 223 9.68 7.09 -2.10
C PHE A 223 10.82 6.41 -1.38
N HIS A 224 10.50 5.34 -0.66
CA HIS A 224 11.47 4.54 0.07
C HIS A 224 11.40 3.11 -0.48
N PHE A 225 12.44 2.69 -1.20
CA PHE A 225 12.55 1.37 -1.79
C PHE A 225 13.46 0.49 -0.94
N THR A 226 13.16 -0.79 -0.83
CA THR A 226 14.12 -1.77 -0.35
C THR A 226 13.87 -3.14 -0.97
N PRO A 227 14.91 -3.92 -1.30
CA PRO A 227 14.72 -5.26 -1.82
C PRO A 227 14.32 -6.24 -0.70
N VAL A 228 13.60 -7.30 -1.07
CA VAL A 228 13.22 -8.37 -0.14
C VAL A 228 14.27 -9.47 -0.16
N LEU A 229 14.61 -9.99 1.03
CA LEU A 229 15.35 -11.23 1.19
C LEU A 229 14.37 -12.41 1.07
N VAL A 230 14.14 -12.85 -0.16
CA VAL A 230 13.09 -13.83 -0.48
C VAL A 230 13.47 -15.21 0.05
N CYS A 231 12.62 -15.80 0.88
CA CYS A 231 12.80 -17.17 1.36
C CYS A 231 12.80 -18.16 0.17
N LYS A 232 13.85 -18.97 0.04
CA LYS A 232 14.01 -19.97 -1.04
C LYS A 232 13.07 -21.15 -0.85
N ASP A 233 12.84 -21.54 0.40
CA ASP A 233 12.07 -22.72 0.80
C ASP A 233 10.97 -22.31 1.79
N PRO A 234 9.91 -21.63 1.32
CA PRO A 234 8.89 -21.06 2.18
C PRO A 234 7.97 -22.12 2.80
N ILE A 235 7.57 -21.91 4.05
CA ILE A 235 6.63 -22.77 4.78
C ILE A 235 5.20 -22.25 4.65
N ARG A 236 5.00 -20.93 4.74
CA ARG A 236 3.68 -20.29 4.63
C ARG A 236 3.82 -18.86 4.10
N THR A 237 3.18 -18.57 2.98
CA THR A 237 3.15 -17.23 2.35
C THR A 237 1.75 -16.64 2.22
N VAL A 238 0.70 -17.41 2.54
CA VAL A 238 -0.68 -16.90 2.61
C VAL A 238 -0.78 -15.91 3.77
N GLY A 239 -1.25 -14.69 3.49
CA GLY A 239 -1.35 -13.58 4.44
C GLY A 239 -0.04 -12.82 4.66
N LEU A 240 0.98 -13.02 3.80
CA LEU A 240 2.25 -12.33 3.94
C LEU A 240 2.13 -10.82 3.70
N GLY A 241 1.31 -10.40 2.72
CA GLY A 241 1.01 -8.99 2.46
C GLY A 241 0.43 -8.28 3.69
N ASP A 242 -0.52 -8.93 4.37
CA ASP A 242 -1.14 -8.40 5.60
C ASP A 242 -0.08 -8.15 6.70
N ALA A 243 0.82 -9.11 6.90
CA ALA A 243 1.91 -8.97 7.86
C ALA A 243 2.92 -7.88 7.48
N ILE A 244 3.24 -7.76 6.18
CA ILE A 244 4.11 -6.71 5.64
C ILE A 244 3.50 -5.33 5.90
N SER A 245 2.22 -5.13 5.58
CA SER A 245 1.53 -3.87 5.82
C SER A 245 1.42 -3.53 7.30
N ALA A 246 1.09 -4.51 8.14
CA ALA A 246 1.03 -4.33 9.60
C ALA A 246 2.39 -3.92 10.19
N GLU A 247 3.47 -4.60 9.83
CA GLU A 247 4.83 -4.26 10.28
C GLU A 247 5.24 -2.87 9.78
N GLY A 248 4.94 -2.55 8.52
CA GLY A 248 5.19 -1.22 7.97
C GLY A 248 4.41 -0.11 8.67
N LEU A 249 3.19 -0.38 9.15
CA LEU A 249 2.41 0.58 9.94
C LEU A 249 2.95 0.70 11.37
N PHE A 250 3.30 -0.41 12.00
CA PHE A 250 3.85 -0.45 13.36
C PHE A 250 5.14 0.38 13.50
N TYR A 251 5.95 0.41 12.45
CA TYR A 251 7.17 1.21 12.38
C TYR A 251 6.96 2.62 11.80
N SER A 252 5.77 2.95 11.30
CA SER A 252 5.45 4.30 10.80
C SER A 252 5.00 5.22 11.95
N GLU A 253 5.33 6.51 11.84
CA GLU A 253 4.81 7.55 12.72
C GLU A 253 4.01 8.57 11.89
N VAL A 254 2.82 8.96 12.36
CA VAL A 254 2.00 10.00 11.73
C VAL A 254 2.30 11.34 12.38
N HIS A 255 2.57 12.36 11.56
CA HIS A 255 2.70 13.72 12.07
C HIS A 255 1.32 14.34 12.33
N PRO A 256 1.11 14.96 13.52
CA PRO A 256 -0.10 15.72 13.77
C PRO A 256 -0.14 16.94 12.86
N HIS A 257 -1.17 17.04 12.02
CA HIS A 257 -1.50 18.25 11.29
C HIS A 257 -2.81 18.80 11.84
N TYR A 258 -2.70 19.65 12.87
CA TYR A 258 -3.79 20.46 13.39
C TYR A 258 -4.02 21.69 12.50
#